data_AF-A6XGU3-F1
#
_entry.id   AF-A6XGU3-F1
#
_cell.length_a   1.000
_cell.length_b   1.000
_cell.length_c   1.000
_cell.angle_alpha   90.00
_cell.angle_beta   90.00
_cell.angle_gamma   90.00
#
_symmetry.space_group_name_H-M   'P 1'
#
loop_
_entity.id
_entity.type
_entity.pdbx_description
1 polymer ?
#
loop_
_entity_poly.entity_id
_entity_poly.type
_entity_poly.pdbx_seq_one_letter_code
_entity_poly.pdbx_strand_id
1 'polypeptide(L)'
;PYSDPLADGHVIQNAATRSLEKGTTLDKVIDMVKQISPKVKAPIVLFTYFNPILKKGVDNYAKILKDAGVSGLLVPDIPLEETDIVREACSKQGVELILLTTPITPISRMKEITAKSQGFVYLVSVTGVTGARTSVEGR
;
A
#
# COMPACT_ATOMS: atom_id res chain seq x y z
N PRO A 1 -9.66 -4.77 2.24
CA PRO A 1 -10.74 -3.75 2.30
C PRO A 1 -10.64 -3.00 3.63
N TYR A 2 -10.99 -1.71 3.64
CA TYR A 2 -10.90 -0.85 4.83
C TYR A 2 -12.18 -0.04 4.97
N SER A 3 -12.60 0.22 6.21
CA SER A 3 -13.87 0.92 6.50
C SER A 3 -13.82 2.40 6.13
N ASP A 4 -12.65 3.04 6.27
CA ASP A 4 -12.50 4.49 6.14
C ASP A 4 -11.40 4.85 5.10
N PRO A 5 -11.54 4.45 3.83
CA PRO A 5 -10.47 4.57 2.85
C PRO A 5 -10.40 5.98 2.25
N LEU A 6 -9.85 6.94 3.01
CA LEU A 6 -9.80 8.36 2.65
C LEU A 6 -8.99 8.65 1.37
N ALA A 7 -8.02 7.81 1.05
CA ALA A 7 -7.17 7.96 -0.14
C ALA A 7 -7.81 7.37 -1.43
N ASP A 8 -8.87 6.58 -1.28
CA ASP A 8 -9.50 5.86 -2.38
C ASP A 8 -10.67 6.65 -2.97
N GLY A 9 -10.84 6.65 -4.29
CA GLY A 9 -12.05 7.20 -4.91
C GLY A 9 -13.21 6.20 -4.94
N HIS A 10 -14.37 6.68 -5.37
CA HIS A 10 -15.66 5.98 -5.22
C HIS A 10 -15.69 4.54 -5.75
N VAL A 11 -14.96 4.24 -6.82
CA VAL A 11 -14.91 2.87 -7.37
C VAL A 11 -14.30 1.89 -6.36
N ILE A 12 -13.19 2.26 -5.74
CA ILE A 12 -12.48 1.44 -4.76
C ILE A 12 -13.24 1.43 -3.43
N GLN A 13 -13.79 2.57 -3.00
CA GLN A 13 -14.68 2.65 -1.83
C GLN A 13 -15.85 1.66 -1.93
N ASN A 14 -16.58 1.68 -3.06
CA ASN A 14 -17.70 0.76 -3.29
C ASN A 14 -17.24 -0.71 -3.32
N ALA A 15 -16.05 -1.00 -3.85
CA ALA A 15 -15.49 -2.35 -3.80
C ALA A 15 -15.14 -2.80 -2.38
N ALA A 16 -14.59 -1.90 -1.56
CA ALA A 16 -14.32 -2.14 -0.16
C ALA A 16 -15.62 -2.44 0.60
N THR A 17 -16.67 -1.63 0.43
CA THR A 17 -17.99 -1.86 1.04
C THR A 17 -18.54 -3.24 0.70
N ARG A 18 -18.63 -3.59 -0.59
CA ARG A 18 -19.12 -4.92 -1.03
C ARG A 18 -18.31 -6.08 -0.43
N SER A 19 -17.00 -5.89 -0.28
CA SER A 19 -16.10 -6.90 0.29
C SER A 19 -16.30 -7.05 1.80
N LEU A 20 -16.50 -5.95 2.52
CA LEU A 20 -16.75 -5.93 3.97
C LEU A 20 -18.14 -6.54 4.30
N GLU A 21 -19.18 -6.20 3.54
CA GLU A 21 -20.52 -6.78 3.69
C GLU A 21 -20.52 -8.31 3.53
N LYS A 22 -19.60 -8.84 2.72
CA LYS A 22 -19.38 -10.30 2.56
C LYS A 22 -18.46 -10.90 3.63
N GLY A 23 -18.10 -10.14 4.66
CA GLY A 23 -17.29 -10.63 5.79
C GLY A 23 -15.82 -10.87 5.45
N THR A 24 -15.26 -10.12 4.49
CA THR A 24 -13.82 -10.17 4.20
C THR A 24 -13.04 -9.54 5.34
N THR A 25 -12.02 -10.23 5.85
CA THR A 25 -11.11 -9.74 6.88
C THR A 25 -9.69 -9.66 6.36
N LEU A 26 -8.82 -8.91 7.03
CA LEU A 26 -7.39 -8.87 6.72
C LEU A 26 -6.78 -10.29 6.75
N ASP A 27 -7.10 -11.08 7.77
CA ASP A 27 -6.57 -12.44 7.91
C ASP A 27 -6.96 -13.33 6.72
N LYS A 28 -8.22 -13.26 6.26
CA LYS A 28 -8.67 -13.97 5.05
C LYS A 28 -7.92 -13.53 3.79
N VAL A 29 -7.58 -12.24 3.67
CA VAL A 29 -6.79 -11.74 2.54
C VAL A 29 -5.36 -12.26 2.59
N ILE A 30 -4.73 -12.25 3.76
CA ILE A 30 -3.37 -12.80 3.94
C ILE A 30 -3.36 -14.31 3.64
N ASP A 31 -4.34 -15.06 4.13
CA ASP A 31 -4.45 -16.50 3.85
C ASP A 31 -4.62 -16.77 2.35
N MET A 32 -5.45 -15.97 1.67
CA MET A 32 -5.60 -16.04 0.22
C MET A 32 -4.28 -15.77 -0.49
N VAL A 33 -3.55 -14.71 -0.11
CA VAL A 33 -2.24 -14.37 -0.69
C VAL A 33 -1.25 -15.52 -0.51
N LYS A 34 -1.18 -16.10 0.69
CA LYS A 34 -0.32 -17.25 0.99
C LYS A 34 -0.60 -18.47 0.10
N GLN A 35 -1.86 -18.69 -0.27
CA GLN A 35 -2.25 -19.79 -1.16
C GLN A 35 -1.90 -19.53 -2.63
N ILE A 36 -1.95 -18.26 -3.08
CA ILE A 36 -1.72 -17.91 -4.49
C ILE A 36 -0.27 -17.55 -4.78
N SER A 37 0.50 -17.06 -3.81
CA SER A 37 1.85 -16.55 -4.03
C SER A 37 2.80 -17.57 -4.68
N PRO A 38 2.75 -18.89 -4.38
CA PRO A 38 3.60 -19.87 -5.08
C PRO A 38 3.21 -20.08 -6.55
N LYS A 39 2.01 -19.66 -6.96
CA LYS A 39 1.47 -19.81 -8.32
C LYS A 39 1.63 -18.55 -9.16
N VAL A 40 1.97 -17.43 -8.54
CA VAL A 40 2.14 -16.12 -9.19
C VAL A 40 3.63 -15.86 -9.39
N LYS A 41 4.04 -15.62 -10.64
CA LYS A 41 5.45 -15.32 -10.96
C LYS A 41 5.84 -13.87 -10.65
N ALA A 42 4.87 -12.96 -10.68
CA ALA A 42 5.09 -11.54 -10.42
C ALA A 42 5.18 -11.25 -8.91
N PRO A 43 5.96 -10.25 -8.48
CA PRO A 43 5.96 -9.78 -7.11
C PRO A 43 4.55 -9.33 -6.66
N ILE A 44 4.16 -9.69 -5.45
CA ILE A 44 2.87 -9.29 -4.87
C ILE A 44 3.10 -8.10 -3.95
N VAL A 45 2.37 -7.00 -4.21
CA VAL A 45 2.34 -5.81 -3.36
C VAL A 45 0.98 -5.71 -2.68
N LEU A 46 0.97 -5.54 -1.36
CA LEU A 46 -0.25 -5.21 -0.63
C LEU A 46 -0.42 -3.70 -0.47
N PHE A 47 -1.63 -3.23 -0.79
CA PHE A 47 -2.09 -1.88 -0.49
C PHE A 47 -3.00 -1.97 0.74
N THR A 48 -2.68 -1.20 1.79
CA THR A 48 -3.52 -1.10 2.99
C THR A 48 -3.36 0.27 3.64
N TYR A 49 -4.17 0.56 4.65
CA TYR A 49 -4.02 1.71 5.55
C TYR A 49 -3.22 1.33 6.80
N PHE A 50 -2.73 2.32 7.55
CA PHE A 50 -1.84 2.11 8.67
C PHE A 50 -2.52 1.49 9.90
N ASN A 51 -3.78 1.85 10.17
CA ASN A 51 -4.51 1.37 11.35
C ASN A 51 -4.59 -0.18 11.46
N PRO A 52 -4.90 -0.96 10.39
CA PRO A 52 -4.77 -2.41 10.41
C PRO A 52 -3.38 -2.94 10.79
N ILE A 53 -2.32 -2.25 10.36
CA ILE A 53 -0.92 -2.60 10.68
C ILE A 53 -0.68 -2.39 12.18
N LEU A 54 -1.03 -1.21 12.69
CA LEU A 54 -0.91 -0.88 14.11
C LEU A 54 -1.63 -1.89 15.01
N LYS A 55 -2.85 -2.28 14.66
CA LYS A 55 -3.64 -3.27 15.43
C LYS A 55 -2.98 -4.65 15.52
N LYS A 56 -2.18 -5.04 14.51
CA LYS A 56 -1.44 -6.30 14.50
C LYS A 56 -0.02 -6.18 15.08
N GLY A 57 0.45 -4.94 15.31
CA GLY A 57 1.84 -4.62 15.63
C GLY A 57 2.72 -4.61 14.38
N VAL A 58 3.54 -3.57 14.20
CA VAL A 58 4.28 -3.32 12.96
C VAL A 58 5.25 -4.47 12.62
N ASP A 59 6.08 -4.90 13.57
CA ASP A 59 7.04 -6.01 13.34
C ASP A 59 6.33 -7.34 13.06
N ASN A 60 5.25 -7.63 13.79
CA ASN A 60 4.46 -8.83 13.60
C ASN A 60 3.77 -8.82 12.23
N TYR A 61 3.23 -7.68 11.81
CA TYR A 61 2.64 -7.52 10.48
C TYR A 61 3.66 -7.74 9.38
N ALA A 62 4.86 -7.16 9.47
CA ALA A 62 5.93 -7.38 8.50
C ALA A 62 6.31 -8.85 8.35
N LYS A 63 6.35 -9.60 9.46
CA LYS A 63 6.59 -11.06 9.44
C LYS A 63 5.45 -11.80 8.73
N ILE A 64 4.19 -11.46 9.04
CA ILE A 64 3.01 -12.05 8.40
C ILE A 64 3.06 -11.84 6.87
N LEU A 65 3.46 -10.64 6.41
CA LEU A 65 3.60 -10.34 4.98
C LEU A 65 4.63 -11.26 4.32
N LYS A 66 5.81 -11.39 4.93
CA LYS A 66 6.86 -12.27 4.43
C LYS A 66 6.41 -13.72 4.36
N ASP A 67 5.76 -14.22 5.41
CA ASP A 67 5.27 -15.60 5.49
C ASP A 67 4.15 -15.89 4.46
N ALA A 68 3.43 -14.86 4.00
CA ALA A 68 2.44 -14.96 2.93
C ALA A 68 3.06 -14.88 1.52
N GLY A 69 4.33 -14.51 1.39
CA GLY A 69 5.01 -14.31 0.10
C GLY A 69 4.76 -12.93 -0.52
N VAL A 70 4.42 -11.93 0.29
CA VAL A 70 4.33 -10.53 -0.14
C VAL A 70 5.74 -9.96 -0.34
N SER A 71 5.94 -9.24 -1.44
CA SER A 71 7.22 -8.61 -1.79
C SER A 71 7.27 -7.13 -1.43
N GLY A 72 6.11 -6.45 -1.43
CA GLY A 72 6.05 -5.03 -1.10
C GLY A 72 4.77 -4.61 -0.38
N LEU A 73 4.85 -3.46 0.27
CA LEU A 73 3.76 -2.85 1.02
C LEU A 73 3.61 -1.39 0.61
N LEU A 74 2.38 -0.96 0.36
CA LEU A 74 2.02 0.43 0.11
C LEU A 74 1.02 0.88 1.17
N VAL A 75 1.35 1.98 1.86
CA VAL A 75 0.53 2.54 2.95
C VAL A 75 0.37 4.06 2.73
N PRO A 76 -0.76 4.52 2.15
CA PRO A 76 -0.89 5.89 1.64
C PRO A 76 -1.14 6.94 2.73
N ASP A 77 -1.55 6.52 3.94
CA ASP A 77 -1.94 7.39 5.05
C ASP A 77 -0.79 7.66 6.04
N ILE A 78 0.44 7.25 5.73
CA ILE A 78 1.64 7.54 6.55
C ILE A 78 2.45 8.68 5.90
N PRO A 79 2.72 9.80 6.61
CA PRO A 79 3.62 10.83 6.12
C PRO A 79 5.07 10.31 6.07
N LEU A 80 5.89 10.84 5.15
CA LEU A 80 7.27 10.37 4.93
C LEU A 80 8.10 10.29 6.23
N GLU A 81 7.88 11.24 7.13
CA GLU A 81 8.55 11.38 8.43
C GLU A 81 8.29 10.19 9.35
N GLU A 82 7.11 9.57 9.25
CA GLU A 82 6.67 8.48 10.13
C GLU A 82 6.88 7.10 9.48
N THR A 83 7.32 7.05 8.22
CA THR A 83 7.50 5.79 7.50
C THR A 83 8.62 4.91 8.06
N ASP A 84 9.59 5.47 8.79
CA ASP A 84 10.78 4.75 9.22
C ASP A 84 10.46 3.53 10.09
N ILE A 85 9.46 3.62 10.99
CA ILE A 85 9.04 2.48 11.82
C ILE A 85 8.53 1.29 10.98
N VAL A 86 7.77 1.57 9.92
CA VAL A 86 7.22 0.54 9.02
C VAL A 86 8.30 0.03 8.08
N ARG A 87 9.11 0.94 7.53
CA ARG A 87 10.19 0.66 6.59
C ARG A 87 11.24 -0.26 7.22
N GLU A 88 11.66 0.01 8.44
CA GLU A 88 12.64 -0.81 9.16
C GLU A 88 12.11 -2.22 9.45
N ALA A 89 10.87 -2.33 9.93
CA ALA A 89 10.22 -3.61 10.18
C ALA A 89 10.10 -4.45 8.90
N CYS A 90 9.64 -3.84 7.80
CA CYS A 90 9.53 -4.49 6.49
C CYS A 90 10.90 -4.90 5.94
N SER A 91 11.90 -4.01 6.02
CA SER A 91 13.26 -4.27 5.53
C SER A 91 13.91 -5.47 6.22
N LYS A 92 13.71 -5.63 7.54
CA LYS A 92 14.19 -6.81 8.30
C LYS A 92 13.64 -8.13 7.77
N GLN A 93 12.46 -8.10 7.14
CA GLN A 93 11.80 -9.29 6.57
C GLN A 93 12.01 -9.41 5.04
N GLY A 94 12.71 -8.46 4.42
CA GLY A 94 12.87 -8.39 2.97
C GLY A 94 11.57 -8.05 2.25
N VAL A 95 10.69 -7.26 2.87
CA VAL A 95 9.51 -6.64 2.26
C VAL A 95 9.82 -5.17 2.00
N GLU A 96 9.56 -4.69 0.79
CA GLU A 96 9.87 -3.30 0.41
C GLU A 96 8.69 -2.37 0.75
N LEU A 97 8.96 -1.28 1.49
CA LEU A 97 7.96 -0.23 1.66
C LEU A 97 7.98 0.69 0.44
N ILE A 98 6.90 0.70 -0.31
CA ILE A 98 6.72 1.50 -1.52
C ILE A 98 6.19 2.87 -1.10
N LEU A 99 6.92 3.92 -1.48
CA LEU A 99 6.54 5.30 -1.22
C LEU A 99 5.91 5.92 -2.46
N LEU A 100 5.05 6.91 -2.23
CA LEU A 100 4.30 7.58 -3.27
C LEU A 100 4.75 9.03 -3.48
N THR A 101 4.53 9.52 -4.69
CA THR A 101 4.66 10.95 -5.03
C THR A 101 3.57 11.35 -6.01
N THR A 102 3.41 12.65 -6.24
CA THR A 102 2.39 13.23 -7.13
C THR A 102 3.03 14.29 -8.04
N PRO A 103 2.41 14.64 -9.18
CA PRO A 103 2.89 15.72 -10.04
C PRO A 103 3.05 17.08 -9.35
N ILE A 104 2.30 17.32 -8.27
CA ILE A 104 2.36 18.56 -7.47
C ILE A 104 3.33 18.48 -6.29
N THR A 105 3.95 17.33 -6.04
CA THR A 105 4.94 17.19 -4.97
C THR A 105 6.15 18.07 -5.30
N PRO A 106 6.64 18.94 -4.38
CA PRO A 106 7.83 19.74 -4.66
C PRO A 106 9.06 18.89 -4.98
N ILE A 107 9.96 19.38 -5.86
CA ILE A 107 11.17 18.64 -6.26
C ILE A 107 12.04 18.24 -5.06
N SER A 108 12.19 19.13 -4.06
CA SER A 108 12.91 18.81 -2.82
C SER A 108 12.32 17.60 -2.11
N ARG A 109 10.99 17.57 -2.00
CA ARG A 109 10.24 16.46 -1.40
C ARG A 109 10.33 15.18 -2.22
N MET A 110 10.27 15.27 -3.55
CA MET A 110 10.51 14.10 -4.41
C MET A 110 11.89 13.49 -4.15
N LYS A 111 12.94 14.31 -3.99
CA LYS A 111 14.29 13.81 -3.69
C LYS A 111 14.30 13.01 -2.38
N GLU A 112 13.68 13.53 -1.32
CA GLU A 112 13.55 12.82 -0.05
C GLU A 112 12.81 11.48 -0.20
N ILE A 113 11.67 11.48 -0.90
CA ILE A 113 10.88 10.27 -1.16
C ILE A 113 11.72 9.24 -1.92
N THR A 114 12.34 9.64 -3.03
CA THR A 114 13.15 8.74 -3.85
C THR A 114 14.35 8.17 -3.09
N ALA A 115 14.98 8.97 -2.21
CA ALA A 115 16.12 8.51 -1.40
C ALA A 115 15.72 7.46 -0.35
N LYS A 116 14.48 7.51 0.15
CA LYS A 116 13.94 6.52 1.11
C LYS A 116 13.21 5.34 0.47
N SER A 117 12.92 5.39 -0.83
CA SER A 117 12.11 4.40 -1.53
C SER A 117 12.87 3.09 -1.77
N GLN A 118 12.16 1.96 -1.76
CA GLN A 118 12.66 0.64 -2.08
C GLN A 118 11.84 0.03 -3.23
N GLY A 119 12.48 -0.73 -4.11
CA GLY A 119 11.85 -1.30 -5.30
C GLY A 119 11.51 -0.25 -6.36
N PHE A 120 10.41 0.48 -6.16
CA PHE A 120 9.92 1.53 -7.06
C PHE A 120 9.20 2.65 -6.31
N VAL A 121 8.92 3.74 -7.02
CA VAL A 121 8.14 4.88 -6.51
C VAL A 121 6.76 4.87 -7.17
N TYR A 122 5.70 4.94 -6.37
CA TYR A 122 4.34 5.01 -6.86
C TYR A 122 3.97 6.46 -7.23
N LEU A 123 3.96 6.80 -8.51
CA LEU A 123 3.49 8.11 -8.98
C LEU A 123 1.97 8.10 -9.11
N VAL A 124 1.27 8.89 -8.28
CA VAL A 124 -0.17 9.11 -8.40
C VAL A 124 -0.41 10.19 -9.46
N SER A 125 -0.91 9.80 -10.63
CA SER A 125 -0.95 10.64 -11.85
C SER A 125 -1.91 11.84 -11.83
N VAL A 126 -2.75 12.02 -10.79
CA VAL A 126 -3.75 13.09 -10.74
C VAL A 126 -3.80 13.79 -9.39
N THR A 127 -4.11 15.09 -9.42
CA THR A 127 -4.55 15.90 -8.29
C THR A 127 -5.97 15.49 -7.88
N GLY A 128 -6.10 14.38 -7.14
CA GLY A 128 -7.40 13.90 -6.61
C GLY A 128 -7.46 12.39 -6.35
N VAL A 129 -8.56 11.93 -5.74
CA VAL A 129 -8.83 10.53 -5.39
C VAL A 129 -8.87 9.59 -6.61
N THR A 130 -8.52 8.32 -6.41
CA THR A 130 -8.45 7.27 -7.45
C THR A 130 -9.81 7.00 -8.12
N GLY A 131 -9.94 7.35 -9.40
CA GLY A 131 -11.13 7.05 -10.21
C GLY A 131 -10.80 7.09 -11.70
N ALA A 132 -11.51 6.28 -12.49
CA ALA A 132 -11.36 6.25 -13.94
C ALA A 132 -11.64 7.65 -14.53
N ARG A 133 -10.65 8.22 -15.23
CA ARG A 133 -10.85 9.40 -16.09
C ARG A 133 -10.49 9.03 -17.52
N THR A 134 -11.22 9.65 -18.44
CA THR A 134 -11.15 9.45 -19.91
C THR A 134 -9.98 10.19 -20.57
N SER A 135 -9.20 10.98 -19.84
CA SER A 135 -8.04 11.70 -20.38
C SER A 135 -6.98 11.99 -19.32
N VAL A 136 -5.71 11.89 -19.72
CA VAL A 136 -4.56 12.37 -18.95
C VAL A 136 -4.41 13.86 -19.24
N GLU A 137 -4.33 14.70 -18.21
CA GLU A 137 -4.06 16.13 -18.39
C GLU A 137 -2.68 16.32 -19.03
N GLY A 138 -2.68 16.91 -20.22
CA GLY A 138 -1.47 17.35 -20.89
C GLY A 138 -0.86 18.53 -20.16
N ARG A 139 0.47 18.57 -20.15
CA ARG A 139 1.27 19.71 -19.68
C ARG A 139 0.87 21.01 -20.38
#